data_AF-A0A183VE32-F1
#
_entry.id   AF-A0A183VE32-F1
#
_cell.length_a   1.000
_cell.length_b   1.000
_cell.length_c   1.000
_cell.angle_alpha   90.00
_cell.angle_beta   90.00
_cell.angle_gamma   90.00
#
_symmetry.space_group_name_H-M   'P 1'
#
loop_
_entity.id
_entity.type
_entity.pdbx_description
1 polymer ?
#
loop_
_entity_poly.entity_id
_entity_poly.type
_entity_poly.pdbx_seq_one_letter_code
_entity_poly.pdbx_strand_id
1 'polypeptide(L)'
;LFEAYVQFVEYISFMRTMNALRNMKLVKKMKNGRLFEAAVKVDFDKSKHLSERSIKRRNTERERLISEERAKAAEEQRKKDEEEATRKAEELERKNRRIEREEKRRLKRQKEKRERELEQQKLEEEIKKEKRKLMIAKRKLESRRLLSELFLRIEDKNGEPNSPLEEPAKEEDLKAAQIDLEAKLRQTLLKEQEIRLRKRIEAKMLLRLGEFERKNCDEEESGHSSRENRKRKHEEAQS
;
A
#
# COMPACT_ATOMS: atom_id res chain seq x y z
N LEU A 1 49.74 -46.92 -11.63
CA LEU A 1 49.63 -47.60 -12.94
C LEU A 1 49.10 -46.56 -13.92
N PHE A 2 49.73 -46.36 -15.07
CA PHE A 2 49.27 -45.39 -16.08
C PHE A 2 48.75 -46.16 -17.28
N GLU A 3 47.51 -45.89 -17.67
CA GLU A 3 46.86 -46.47 -18.85
C GLU A 3 46.58 -45.35 -19.85
N ALA A 4 46.89 -45.61 -21.11
CA ALA A 4 46.66 -44.68 -22.19
C ALA A 4 46.02 -45.41 -23.37
N TYR A 5 45.04 -44.76 -23.98
CA TYR A 5 44.39 -45.23 -25.20
C TYR A 5 44.84 -44.36 -26.37
N VAL A 6 45.28 -44.99 -27.45
CA VAL A 6 45.71 -44.30 -28.67
C VAL A 6 44.83 -44.76 -29.82
N GLN A 7 44.19 -43.81 -30.50
CA GLN A 7 43.39 -44.06 -31.69
C GLN A 7 44.20 -43.68 -32.93
N PHE A 8 44.34 -44.63 -33.86
CA PHE A 8 44.98 -44.39 -35.15
C PHE A 8 43.93 -44.12 -36.22
N VAL A 9 44.21 -43.18 -37.12
CA VAL A 9 43.41 -42.95 -38.33
C VAL A 9 43.72 -44.03 -39.38
N GLU A 10 45.00 -44.40 -39.52
CA GLU A 10 45.45 -45.40 -40.48
C GLU A 10 45.84 -46.73 -39.83
N TYR A 11 45.41 -47.83 -40.44
CA TYR A 11 45.72 -49.18 -39.96
C TYR A 11 47.22 -49.50 -40.00
N ILE A 12 47.95 -49.01 -40.99
CA ILE A 12 49.39 -49.27 -41.15
C ILE A 12 50.17 -48.68 -39.97
N SER A 13 49.81 -47.46 -39.55
CA SER A 13 50.41 -46.77 -38.40
C SER A 13 50.14 -47.52 -37.08
N PHE A 14 48.92 -48.05 -36.93
CA PHE A 14 48.58 -48.94 -35.81
C PHE A 14 49.46 -50.20 -35.80
N MET A 15 49.56 -50.93 -36.91
CA MET A 15 50.36 -52.14 -36.98
C MET A 15 51.84 -51.89 -36.69
N ARG A 16 52.42 -50.83 -37.28
CA ARG A 16 53.82 -50.44 -37.04
C ARG A 16 54.06 -50.15 -35.57
N THR A 17 53.17 -49.41 -34.92
CA THR A 17 53.31 -49.06 -33.50
C THR A 17 53.16 -50.28 -32.59
N MET A 18 52.18 -51.16 -32.85
CA MET A 18 52.00 -52.40 -32.08
C MET A 18 53.22 -53.31 -32.19
N ASN A 19 53.78 -53.45 -33.39
CA ASN A 19 54.97 -54.28 -33.60
C ASN A 19 56.22 -53.66 -32.97
N ALA A 20 56.35 -52.32 -33.02
CA ALA A 20 57.50 -51.62 -32.45
C ALA A 20 57.49 -51.59 -30.92
N LEU A 21 56.32 -51.43 -30.29
CA LEU A 21 56.21 -51.31 -28.83
C LEU A 21 56.04 -52.66 -28.11
N ARG A 22 55.68 -53.72 -28.83
CA ARG A 22 55.56 -55.05 -28.22
C ARG A 22 56.92 -55.51 -27.71
N ASN A 23 56.93 -55.99 -26.46
CA ASN A 23 58.13 -56.46 -25.75
C ASN A 23 59.20 -55.38 -25.52
N MET A 24 58.86 -54.09 -25.68
CA MET A 24 59.76 -53.00 -25.34
C MET A 24 59.64 -52.60 -23.86
N LYS A 25 60.74 -52.09 -23.32
CA LYS A 25 60.80 -51.49 -21.97
C LYS A 25 61.23 -50.03 -22.09
N LEU A 26 60.60 -49.17 -21.31
CA LEU A 26 61.04 -47.80 -21.13
C LEU A 26 62.16 -47.78 -20.11
N VAL A 27 63.32 -47.23 -20.47
CA VAL A 27 64.46 -47.08 -19.56
C VAL A 27 64.73 -45.61 -19.33
N LYS A 28 64.77 -45.19 -18.05
CA LYS A 28 65.14 -43.84 -17.66
C LYS A 28 66.46 -43.85 -16.91
N LYS A 29 67.45 -43.13 -17.44
CA LYS A 29 68.73 -42.89 -16.77
C LYS A 29 68.59 -41.72 -15.80
N MET A 30 68.83 -41.96 -14.52
CA MET A 30 68.89 -40.93 -13.50
C MET A 30 70.28 -40.30 -13.41
N LYS A 31 70.36 -39.09 -12.85
CA LYS A 31 71.61 -38.35 -12.63
C LYS A 31 72.63 -39.14 -11.80
N ASN A 32 72.15 -40.02 -10.92
CA ASN A 32 72.96 -40.83 -10.02
C ASN A 32 73.49 -42.12 -10.70
N GLY A 33 73.38 -42.25 -12.03
CA GLY A 33 73.79 -43.44 -12.77
C GLY A 33 72.83 -44.63 -12.70
N ARG A 34 71.80 -44.57 -11.84
CA ARG A 34 70.75 -45.60 -11.74
C ARG A 34 69.87 -45.63 -12.98
N LEU A 35 69.54 -46.83 -13.45
CA LEU A 35 68.59 -47.08 -14.54
C LEU A 35 67.28 -47.60 -13.95
N PHE A 36 66.15 -46.99 -14.33
CA PHE A 36 64.82 -47.51 -14.04
C PHE A 36 64.24 -48.08 -15.31
N GLU A 37 63.84 -49.35 -15.28
CA GLU A 37 63.09 -49.99 -16.36
C GLU A 37 61.60 -50.09 -16.02
N ALA A 38 60.75 -49.84 -17.01
CA ALA A 38 59.32 -50.06 -16.92
C ALA A 38 58.87 -50.85 -18.16
N ALA A 39 58.22 -52.00 -17.93
CA ALA A 39 57.64 -52.78 -19.01
C ALA A 39 56.38 -52.09 -19.56
N VAL A 40 56.25 -52.02 -20.88
CA VAL A 40 55.05 -51.52 -21.53
C VAL A 40 54.21 -52.70 -21.97
N LYS A 41 52.99 -52.79 -21.44
CA LYS A 41 51.98 -53.76 -21.91
C LYS A 41 51.14 -53.10 -22.99
N VAL A 42 51.11 -53.67 -24.19
CA VAL A 42 50.36 -53.16 -25.33
C VAL A 42 49.34 -54.21 -25.76
N ASP A 43 48.05 -53.88 -25.62
CA ASP A 43 46.94 -54.73 -26.02
C ASP A 43 46.08 -54.02 -27.08
N PHE A 44 45.49 -54.80 -27.99
CA PHE A 44 44.51 -54.30 -28.97
C PHE A 44 43.10 -54.28 -28.37
N ASP A 45 42.29 -53.30 -28.76
CA ASP A 45 40.89 -53.22 -28.35
C ASP A 45 40.03 -54.35 -28.94
N LYS A 46 39.60 -55.27 -28.08
CA LYS A 46 38.66 -56.35 -28.44
C LYS A 46 37.19 -55.94 -28.28
N SER A 47 36.91 -54.84 -27.60
CA SER A 47 35.55 -54.44 -27.21
C SER A 47 34.72 -53.82 -28.35
N LYS A 48 35.36 -53.46 -29.47
CA LYS A 48 34.71 -52.84 -30.64
C LYS A 48 33.91 -51.58 -30.25
N HIS A 49 34.40 -50.80 -29.30
CA HIS A 49 33.72 -49.59 -28.79
C HIS A 49 33.59 -48.46 -29.84
N LEU A 50 34.41 -48.53 -30.90
CA LEU A 50 34.36 -47.65 -32.07
C LEU A 50 33.61 -48.28 -33.27
N SER A 51 32.99 -49.44 -33.09
CA SER A 51 32.11 -49.98 -34.15
C SER A 51 30.93 -49.05 -34.38
N GLU A 52 30.49 -48.95 -35.64
CA GLU A 52 29.31 -48.14 -36.03
C GLU A 52 28.09 -48.47 -35.18
N ARG A 53 27.89 -49.76 -34.85
CA ARG A 53 26.79 -50.21 -33.98
C ARG A 53 26.87 -49.59 -32.58
N SER A 54 28.05 -49.56 -31.98
CA SER A 54 28.27 -48.98 -30.65
C SER A 54 28.13 -47.46 -30.66
N ILE A 55 28.73 -46.81 -31.67
CA ILE A 55 28.63 -45.36 -31.87
C ILE A 55 27.18 -44.94 -32.09
N LYS A 56 26.45 -45.64 -32.96
CA LYS A 56 25.04 -45.36 -33.25
C LYS A 56 24.19 -45.52 -31.99
N ARG A 57 24.36 -46.61 -31.22
CA ARG A 57 23.66 -46.81 -29.95
C ARG A 57 23.89 -45.66 -28.97
N ARG A 58 25.16 -45.25 -28.80
CA ARG A 58 25.53 -44.12 -27.93
C ARG A 58 24.92 -42.81 -28.39
N ASN A 59 24.92 -42.55 -29.68
CA ASN A 59 24.35 -41.33 -30.25
C ASN A 59 22.83 -41.29 -30.11
N THR A 60 22.14 -42.40 -30.36
CA THR A 60 20.69 -42.49 -30.18
C THR A 60 20.28 -42.29 -28.72
N GLU A 61 21.05 -42.85 -27.78
CA GLU A 61 20.80 -42.69 -26.35
C GLU A 61 21.06 -41.25 -25.89
N ARG A 62 22.16 -40.65 -26.36
CA ARG A 62 22.47 -39.24 -26.12
C ARG A 62 21.37 -38.32 -26.66
N GLU A 63 20.92 -38.54 -27.89
CA GLU A 63 19.86 -37.73 -28.51
C GLU A 63 18.55 -37.85 -27.75
N ARG A 64 18.19 -39.06 -27.34
CA ARG A 64 17.03 -39.31 -26.47
C ARG A 64 17.14 -38.51 -25.15
N LEU A 65 18.26 -38.61 -24.43
CA LEU A 65 18.46 -37.88 -23.18
C LEU A 65 18.37 -36.36 -23.36
N ILE A 66 18.99 -35.82 -24.40
CA ILE A 66 18.92 -34.38 -24.74
C ILE A 66 17.47 -33.97 -25.03
N SER A 67 16.72 -34.81 -25.76
CA SER A 67 15.32 -34.51 -26.08
C SER A 67 14.42 -34.52 -24.83
N GLU A 68 14.64 -35.48 -23.92
CA GLU A 68 13.91 -35.57 -22.66
C GLU A 68 14.24 -34.39 -21.72
N GLU A 69 15.50 -33.99 -21.65
CA GLU A 69 15.94 -32.82 -20.87
C GLU A 69 15.34 -31.51 -21.41
N ARG A 70 15.37 -31.32 -22.74
CA ARG A 70 14.74 -30.15 -23.38
C ARG A 70 13.22 -30.12 -23.15
N ALA A 71 12.55 -31.27 -23.21
CA ALA A 71 11.11 -31.35 -22.95
C ALA A 71 10.78 -30.95 -21.51
N LYS A 72 11.55 -31.45 -20.52
CA LYS A 72 11.38 -31.07 -19.11
C LYS A 72 11.64 -29.58 -18.87
N ALA A 73 12.71 -29.04 -19.46
CA ALA A 73 13.03 -27.62 -19.35
C ALA A 73 11.92 -26.73 -19.95
N ALA A 74 11.35 -27.13 -21.09
CA ALA A 74 10.24 -26.41 -21.71
C ALA A 74 8.95 -26.48 -20.87
N GLU A 75 8.65 -27.62 -20.24
CA GLU A 75 7.50 -27.76 -19.34
C GLU A 75 7.68 -26.91 -18.08
N GLU A 76 8.88 -26.90 -17.50
CA GLU A 76 9.19 -26.08 -16.34
C GLU A 76 9.07 -24.58 -16.66
N GLN A 77 9.54 -24.16 -17.84
CA GLN A 77 9.39 -22.78 -18.29
C GLN A 77 7.92 -22.40 -18.46
N ARG A 78 7.11 -23.27 -19.07
CA ARG A 78 5.64 -23.04 -19.19
C ARG A 78 4.97 -22.88 -17.83
N LYS A 79 5.32 -23.73 -16.86
CA LYS A 79 4.78 -23.63 -15.49
C LYS A 79 5.17 -22.31 -14.83
N LYS A 80 6.41 -21.86 -15.00
CA LYS A 80 6.87 -20.55 -14.50
C LYS A 80 6.12 -19.40 -15.16
N ASP A 81 5.93 -19.46 -16.47
CA ASP A 81 5.22 -18.42 -17.22
C ASP A 81 3.72 -18.37 -16.83
N GLU A 82 3.07 -19.52 -16.61
CA GLU A 82 1.69 -19.61 -16.11
C GLU A 82 1.58 -19.09 -14.67
N GLU A 83 2.52 -19.44 -13.78
CA GLU A 83 2.54 -18.94 -12.41
C GLU A 83 2.78 -17.42 -12.38
N GLU A 84 3.66 -16.90 -13.23
CA GLU A 84 3.89 -15.46 -13.34
C GLU A 84 2.66 -14.73 -13.92
N ALA A 85 2.00 -15.32 -14.92
CA ALA A 85 0.77 -14.77 -15.49
C ALA A 85 -0.37 -14.73 -14.46
N THR A 86 -0.54 -15.79 -13.66
CA THR A 86 -1.56 -15.83 -12.60
C THR A 86 -1.26 -14.81 -11.50
N ARG A 87 0.00 -14.67 -11.07
CA ARG A 87 0.43 -13.64 -10.10
C ARG A 87 0.18 -12.22 -10.63
N LYS A 88 0.50 -11.95 -11.89
CA LYS A 88 0.23 -10.65 -12.54
C LYS A 88 -1.27 -10.36 -12.63
N ALA A 89 -2.09 -11.36 -12.96
CA ALA A 89 -3.54 -11.22 -13.01
C ALA A 89 -4.13 -10.90 -11.63
N GLU A 90 -3.68 -11.60 -10.58
CA GLU A 90 -4.13 -11.34 -9.21
C GLU A 90 -3.71 -9.94 -8.72
N GLU A 91 -2.49 -9.50 -9.04
CA GLU A 91 -2.03 -8.15 -8.70
C GLU A 91 -2.86 -7.07 -9.40
N LEU A 92 -3.18 -7.27 -10.68
CA LEU A 92 -4.03 -6.36 -11.44
C LEU A 92 -5.45 -6.31 -10.88
N GLU A 93 -6.03 -7.45 -10.49
CA GLU A 93 -7.33 -7.52 -9.84
C GLU A 93 -7.33 -6.78 -8.50
N ARG A 94 -6.29 -6.98 -7.67
CA ARG A 94 -6.12 -6.26 -6.40
C ARG A 94 -6.01 -4.75 -6.62
N LYS A 95 -5.27 -4.31 -7.65
CA LYS A 95 -5.16 -2.88 -8.02
C LYS A 95 -6.52 -2.33 -8.47
N ASN A 96 -7.23 -3.02 -9.35
CA ASN A 96 -8.56 -2.61 -9.81
C ASN A 96 -9.56 -2.50 -8.64
N ARG A 97 -9.56 -3.47 -7.73
CA ARG A 97 -10.41 -3.43 -6.52
C ARG A 97 -10.08 -2.27 -5.59
N ARG A 98 -8.83 -1.84 -5.52
CA ARG A 98 -8.42 -0.64 -4.76
C ARG A 98 -8.95 0.63 -5.42
N ILE A 99 -8.77 0.76 -6.74
CA ILE A 99 -9.25 1.90 -7.52
C ILE A 99 -10.78 2.03 -7.39
N GLU A 100 -11.52 0.93 -7.56
CA GLU A 100 -12.98 0.93 -7.47
C GLU A 100 -13.48 1.36 -6.07
N ARG A 101 -12.80 0.92 -5.01
CA ARG A 101 -13.11 1.35 -3.63
C ARG A 101 -12.84 2.84 -3.42
N GLU A 102 -11.76 3.35 -4.01
CA GLU A 102 -11.39 4.75 -3.92
C GLU A 102 -12.38 5.64 -4.68
N GLU A 103 -12.78 5.23 -5.89
CA GLU A 103 -13.80 5.91 -6.67
C GLU A 103 -15.16 5.93 -5.95
N LYS A 104 -15.59 4.81 -5.36
CA LYS A 104 -16.82 4.76 -4.54
C LYS A 104 -16.76 5.74 -3.36
N ARG A 105 -15.61 5.82 -2.68
CA ARG A 105 -15.40 6.79 -1.58
C ARG A 105 -15.44 8.23 -2.08
N ARG A 106 -14.82 8.52 -3.23
CA ARG A 106 -14.83 9.85 -3.86
C ARG A 106 -16.25 10.27 -4.26
N LEU A 107 -17.02 9.36 -4.84
CA LEU A 107 -18.41 9.61 -5.23
C LEU A 107 -19.30 9.87 -4.00
N LYS A 108 -19.13 9.09 -2.92
CA LYS A 108 -19.86 9.32 -1.66
C LYS A 108 -19.55 10.70 -1.07
N ARG A 109 -18.27 11.09 -1.02
CA ARG A 109 -17.85 12.42 -0.55
C ARG A 109 -18.43 13.55 -1.40
N GLN A 110 -18.52 13.37 -2.72
CA GLN A 110 -19.15 14.37 -3.60
C GLN A 110 -20.66 14.49 -3.35
N LYS A 111 -21.36 13.38 -3.18
CA LYS A 111 -22.79 13.39 -2.83
C LYS A 111 -23.04 14.10 -1.51
N GLU A 112 -22.27 13.77 -0.48
CA GLU A 112 -22.38 14.39 0.85
C GLU A 112 -22.08 15.89 0.82
N LYS A 113 -21.11 16.34 0.00
CA LYS A 113 -20.87 17.77 -0.22
C LYS A 113 -22.08 18.47 -0.85
N ARG A 114 -22.66 17.88 -1.91
CA ARG A 114 -23.85 18.44 -2.57
C ARG A 114 -25.04 18.51 -1.63
N GLU A 115 -25.26 17.50 -0.80
CA GLU A 115 -26.33 17.50 0.20
C GLU A 115 -26.12 18.62 1.22
N ARG A 116 -24.90 18.80 1.73
CA ARG A 116 -24.57 19.91 2.65
C ARG A 116 -24.77 21.28 2.02
N GLU A 117 -24.37 21.45 0.76
CA GLU A 117 -24.60 22.71 0.03
C GLU A 117 -26.10 23.00 -0.11
N LEU A 118 -26.91 21.98 -0.41
CA LEU A 118 -28.36 22.11 -0.53
C LEU A 118 -29.02 22.44 0.83
N GLU A 119 -28.57 21.82 1.91
CA GLU A 119 -29.02 22.13 3.28
C GLU A 119 -28.64 23.55 3.69
N GLN A 120 -27.43 24.00 3.37
CA GLN A 120 -26.98 25.37 3.64
C GLN A 120 -27.84 26.40 2.90
N GLN A 121 -28.20 26.15 1.64
CA GLN A 121 -29.09 27.03 0.89
C GLN A 121 -30.48 27.14 1.52
N LYS A 122 -31.07 26.00 1.94
CA LYS A 122 -32.36 26.00 2.65
C LYS A 122 -32.31 26.78 3.96
N LEU A 123 -31.25 26.57 4.74
CA LEU A 123 -31.05 27.30 5.99
C LEU A 123 -30.88 28.80 5.73
N GLU A 124 -30.15 29.17 4.68
CA GLU A 124 -29.95 30.58 4.30
C GLU A 124 -31.28 31.25 3.89
N GLU A 125 -32.14 30.53 3.17
CA GLU A 125 -33.49 31.01 2.83
C GLU A 125 -34.37 31.21 4.09
N GLU A 126 -34.32 30.28 5.04
CA GLU A 126 -35.02 30.41 6.32
C GLU A 126 -34.52 31.62 7.12
N ILE A 127 -33.19 31.79 7.22
CA ILE A 127 -32.59 32.95 7.87
C ILE A 127 -33.04 34.26 7.19
N LYS A 128 -33.11 34.30 5.84
CA LYS A 128 -33.62 35.48 5.11
C LYS A 128 -35.09 35.76 5.47
N LYS A 129 -35.94 34.74 5.55
CA LYS A 129 -37.35 34.88 5.96
C LYS A 129 -37.47 35.38 7.40
N GLU A 130 -36.70 34.83 8.33
CA GLU A 130 -36.68 35.27 9.72
C GLU A 130 -36.19 36.70 9.87
N LYS A 131 -35.10 37.08 9.19
CA LYS A 131 -34.60 38.46 9.16
C LYS A 131 -35.67 39.43 8.66
N ARG A 132 -36.45 39.06 7.63
CA ARG A 132 -37.57 39.88 7.15
C ARG A 132 -38.66 40.05 8.19
N LYS A 133 -39.04 38.98 8.89
CA LYS A 133 -40.02 39.03 10.00
C LYS A 133 -39.52 39.92 11.14
N LEU A 134 -38.25 39.77 11.54
CA LEU A 134 -37.61 40.57 12.58
C LEU A 134 -37.61 42.06 12.20
N MET A 135 -37.28 42.39 10.94
CA MET A 135 -37.31 43.77 10.45
C MET A 135 -38.71 44.39 10.53
N ILE A 136 -39.76 43.64 10.17
CA ILE A 136 -41.15 44.10 10.28
C ILE A 136 -41.52 44.34 11.76
N ALA A 137 -41.13 43.43 12.66
CA ALA A 137 -41.39 43.58 14.09
C ALA A 137 -40.69 44.82 14.67
N LYS A 138 -39.43 45.07 14.30
CA LYS A 138 -38.69 46.29 14.69
C LYS A 138 -39.42 47.56 14.24
N ARG A 139 -39.81 47.64 12.96
CA ARG A 139 -40.57 48.78 12.43
C ARG A 139 -41.89 49.01 13.16
N LYS A 140 -42.64 47.93 13.47
CA LYS A 140 -43.90 48.01 14.24
C LYS A 140 -43.68 48.50 15.67
N LEU A 141 -42.57 48.10 16.29
CA LEU A 141 -42.20 48.53 17.63
C LEU A 141 -41.80 50.02 17.64
N GLU A 142 -41.01 50.44 16.66
CA GLU A 142 -40.66 51.85 16.45
C GLU A 142 -41.91 52.71 16.19
N SER A 143 -42.84 52.25 15.34
CA SER A 143 -44.09 52.97 15.11
C SER A 143 -44.94 53.08 16.38
N ARG A 144 -44.98 52.03 17.20
CA ARG A 144 -45.67 52.08 18.50
C ARG A 144 -45.03 53.12 19.43
N ARG A 145 -43.69 53.13 19.53
CA ARG A 145 -42.96 54.13 20.34
C ARG A 145 -43.24 55.55 19.87
N LEU A 146 -43.17 55.80 18.56
CA LEU A 146 -43.43 57.12 17.98
C LEU A 146 -44.87 57.59 18.25
N LEU A 147 -45.86 56.69 18.10
CA LEU A 147 -47.25 56.97 18.42
C LEU A 147 -47.45 57.24 19.91
N SER A 148 -46.82 56.46 20.80
CA SER A 148 -46.87 56.69 22.24
C SER A 148 -46.30 58.07 22.62
N GLU A 149 -45.16 58.46 22.07
CA GLU A 149 -44.62 59.81 22.29
C GLU A 149 -45.53 60.91 21.74
N LEU A 150 -46.14 60.70 20.55
CA LEU A 150 -47.12 61.63 20.00
C LEU A 150 -48.35 61.78 20.88
N PHE A 151 -48.89 60.67 21.40
CA PHE A 151 -50.04 60.70 22.32
C PHE A 151 -49.71 61.43 23.61
N LEU A 152 -48.56 61.13 24.25
CA LEU A 152 -48.09 61.87 25.43
C LEU A 152 -48.01 63.38 25.14
N ARG A 153 -47.49 63.78 23.98
CA ARG A 153 -47.36 65.18 23.58
C ARG A 153 -48.69 65.88 23.26
N ILE A 154 -49.71 65.11 22.86
CA ILE A 154 -51.07 65.59 22.63
C ILE A 154 -51.81 65.73 23.97
N GLU A 155 -51.63 64.76 24.88
CA GLU A 155 -52.14 64.80 26.25
C GLU A 155 -51.52 65.97 27.04
N ASP A 156 -50.22 66.23 26.89
CA ASP A 156 -49.54 67.39 27.49
C ASP A 156 -50.06 68.74 26.94
N LYS A 157 -50.62 68.76 25.72
CA LYS A 157 -51.22 69.96 25.10
C LYS A 157 -52.69 70.15 25.45
N ASN A 158 -53.41 69.07 25.70
CA ASN A 158 -54.82 69.07 26.12
C ASN A 158 -54.85 68.85 27.63
N GLY A 159 -54.54 69.90 28.40
CA GLY A 159 -54.33 69.81 29.85
C GLY A 159 -55.53 69.29 30.66
N GLU A 160 -55.63 67.98 30.78
CA GLU A 160 -56.51 67.25 31.69
C GLU A 160 -55.69 66.14 32.37
N PRO A 161 -55.35 66.27 33.67
CA PRO A 161 -54.61 65.23 34.38
C PRO A 161 -55.59 64.19 34.89
N ASN A 162 -55.70 63.03 34.22
CA ASN A 162 -56.47 61.90 34.74
C ASN A 162 -55.56 60.72 35.13
N SER A 163 -55.53 60.50 36.44
CA SER A 163 -55.30 59.27 37.23
C SER A 163 -54.11 58.35 36.89
N PRO A 164 -53.20 58.10 37.85
CA PRO A 164 -52.29 56.95 37.80
C PRO A 164 -53.10 55.64 37.90
N LEU A 165 -53.13 54.87 36.81
CA LEU A 165 -53.59 53.49 36.86
C LEU A 165 -52.40 52.59 37.25
N GLU A 166 -52.51 52.03 38.45
CA GLU A 166 -51.67 50.99 39.03
C GLU A 166 -51.41 49.84 38.05
N GLU A 167 -50.13 49.54 37.73
CA GLU A 167 -49.71 48.18 37.37
C GLU A 167 -48.26 47.88 37.83
N PRO A 168 -47.96 47.78 39.15
CA PRO A 168 -46.68 47.24 39.60
C PRO A 168 -46.54 45.73 39.33
N ALA A 169 -47.65 45.01 39.11
CA ALA A 169 -47.64 43.56 38.89
C ALA A 169 -47.07 43.13 37.53
N LYS A 170 -47.29 43.90 36.45
CA LYS A 170 -46.80 43.50 35.11
C LYS A 170 -45.33 43.84 34.88
N GLU A 171 -44.79 44.83 35.59
CA GLU A 171 -43.39 45.21 35.43
C GLU A 171 -42.42 44.20 36.08
N GLU A 172 -42.82 43.60 37.21
CA GLU A 172 -42.09 42.51 37.83
C GLU A 172 -42.18 41.21 37.01
N ASP A 173 -43.34 40.87 36.45
CA ASP A 173 -43.51 39.72 35.56
C ASP A 173 -42.71 39.88 34.25
N LEU A 174 -42.63 41.09 33.69
CA LEU A 174 -41.81 41.39 32.51
C LEU A 174 -40.30 41.34 32.83
N LYS A 175 -39.89 41.80 34.01
CA LYS A 175 -38.49 41.68 34.49
C LYS A 175 -38.13 40.22 34.76
N ALA A 176 -39.00 39.45 35.40
CA ALA A 176 -38.82 38.01 35.61
C ALA A 176 -38.73 37.24 34.28
N ALA A 177 -39.59 37.56 33.31
CA ALA A 177 -39.53 36.98 31.97
C ALA A 177 -38.24 37.37 31.20
N GLN A 178 -37.73 38.59 31.39
CA GLN A 178 -36.44 39.01 30.84
C GLN A 178 -35.26 38.27 31.49
N ILE A 179 -35.29 38.09 32.81
CA ILE A 179 -34.28 37.33 33.56
C ILE A 179 -34.31 35.85 33.14
N ASP A 180 -35.48 35.26 32.96
CA ASP A 180 -35.64 33.88 32.47
C ASP A 180 -35.14 33.71 31.04
N LEU A 181 -35.41 34.69 30.17
CA LEU A 181 -34.91 34.69 28.80
C LEU A 181 -33.39 34.81 28.77
N GLU A 182 -32.81 35.67 29.62
CA GLU A 182 -31.38 35.85 29.76
C GLU A 182 -30.70 34.60 30.34
N ALA A 183 -31.32 33.95 31.33
CA ALA A 183 -30.86 32.68 31.89
C ALA A 183 -30.88 31.56 30.84
N LYS A 184 -31.92 31.47 30.01
CA LYS A 184 -31.98 30.52 28.88
C LYS A 184 -30.90 30.81 27.85
N LEU A 185 -30.66 32.07 27.51
CA LEU A 185 -29.58 32.47 26.58
C LEU A 185 -28.19 32.13 27.14
N ARG A 186 -27.96 32.34 28.44
CA ARG A 186 -26.72 31.94 29.12
C ARG A 186 -26.54 30.42 29.09
N GLN A 187 -27.60 29.64 29.32
CA GLN A 187 -27.55 28.18 29.25
C GLN A 187 -27.27 27.65 27.84
N THR A 188 -27.86 28.24 26.78
CA THR A 188 -27.56 27.81 25.41
C THR A 188 -26.13 28.13 25.01
N LEU A 189 -25.62 29.29 25.43
CA LEU A 189 -24.24 29.72 25.15
C LEU A 189 -23.22 28.84 25.88
N LEU A 190 -23.49 28.45 27.14
CA LEU A 190 -22.69 27.48 27.89
C LEU A 190 -22.71 26.09 27.22
N LYS A 191 -23.88 25.60 26.81
CA LYS A 191 -24.00 24.33 26.05
C LYS A 191 -23.24 24.38 24.74
N GLU A 192 -23.26 25.52 24.03
CA GLU A 192 -22.53 25.69 22.79
C GLU A 192 -21.01 25.70 23.02
N GLN A 193 -20.53 26.39 24.07
CA GLN A 193 -19.12 26.34 24.47
C GLN A 193 -18.69 24.93 24.87
N GLU A 194 -19.53 24.19 25.60
CA GLU A 194 -19.28 22.80 25.98
C GLU A 194 -19.16 21.90 24.74
N ILE A 195 -20.09 22.02 23.79
CA ILE A 195 -20.05 21.27 22.52
C ILE A 195 -18.79 21.60 21.72
N ARG A 196 -18.40 22.89 21.66
CA ARG A 196 -17.15 23.31 21.00
C ARG A 196 -15.92 22.71 21.67
N LEU A 197 -15.87 22.71 23.01
CA LEU A 197 -14.78 22.09 23.77
C LEU A 197 -14.74 20.58 23.54
N ARG A 198 -15.88 19.88 23.60
CA ARG A 198 -15.99 18.44 23.31
C ARG A 198 -15.47 18.11 21.91
N LYS A 199 -15.93 18.83 20.88
CA LYS A 199 -15.45 18.65 19.49
C LYS A 199 -13.94 18.92 19.36
N ARG A 200 -13.40 19.90 20.09
CA ARG A 200 -11.97 20.22 20.06
C ARG A 200 -11.14 19.14 20.78
N ILE A 201 -11.65 18.57 21.85
CA ILE A 201 -11.03 17.43 22.55
C ILE A 201 -11.09 16.19 21.66
N GLU A 202 -12.24 15.89 21.05
CA GLU A 202 -12.43 14.78 20.11
C GLU A 202 -11.48 14.89 18.91
N ALA A 203 -11.37 16.08 18.30
CA ALA A 203 -10.42 16.33 17.22
C ALA A 203 -8.96 16.13 17.67
N LYS A 204 -8.59 16.59 18.88
CA LYS A 204 -7.26 16.34 19.45
C LYS A 204 -7.01 14.85 19.73
N MET A 205 -8.02 14.10 20.19
CA MET A 205 -7.90 12.66 20.42
C MET A 205 -7.76 11.90 19.11
N LEU A 206 -8.53 12.24 18.08
CA LEU A 206 -8.41 11.63 16.75
C LEU A 206 -7.05 11.92 16.10
N LEU A 207 -6.52 13.14 16.25
CA LEU A 207 -5.17 13.47 15.78
C LEU A 207 -4.10 12.68 16.54
N ARG A 208 -4.21 12.57 17.88
CA ARG A 208 -3.29 11.77 18.69
C ARG A 208 -3.34 10.27 18.33
N LEU A 209 -4.52 9.73 18.06
CA LEU A 209 -4.68 8.35 17.58
C LEU A 209 -4.08 8.17 16.19
N GLY A 210 -4.28 9.13 15.28
CA GLY A 210 -3.65 9.11 13.96
C GLY A 210 -2.12 9.27 14.01
N GLU A 211 -1.57 10.02 14.97
CA GLU A 211 -0.13 10.10 15.24
C GLU A 211 0.42 8.79 15.82
N PHE A 212 -0.36 8.09 16.65
CA PHE A 212 -0.01 6.78 17.19
C PHE A 212 0.00 5.70 16.09
N GLU A 213 -0.98 5.72 15.18
CA GLU A 213 -1.02 4.82 14.01
C GLU A 213 0.15 5.09 13.05
N ARG A 214 0.49 6.36 12.78
CA ARG A 214 1.67 6.69 11.96
C ARG A 214 2.97 6.23 12.60
N LYS A 215 3.16 6.45 13.90
CA LYS A 215 4.35 5.96 14.63
C LYS A 215 4.47 4.44 14.58
N ASN A 216 3.36 3.70 14.70
CA ASN A 216 3.38 2.25 14.56
C ASN A 216 3.72 1.80 13.14
N CYS A 217 3.25 2.50 12.09
CA CYS A 217 3.66 2.21 10.71
C CYS A 217 5.13 2.53 10.44
N ASP A 218 5.65 3.63 10.98
CA ASP A 218 7.07 4.02 10.85
C ASP A 218 8.01 3.06 11.62
N GLU A 219 7.57 2.54 12.78
CA GLU A 219 8.29 1.50 13.54
C GLU A 219 8.25 0.12 12.84
N GLU A 220 7.14 -0.27 12.20
CA GLU A 220 7.05 -1.50 11.42
C GLU A 220 7.92 -1.45 10.14
N GLU A 221 7.95 -0.32 9.42
CA GLU A 221 8.79 -0.14 8.23
C GLU A 221 10.30 -0.10 8.56
N SER A 222 10.68 0.58 9.65
CA SER A 222 12.08 0.60 10.12
C SER A 222 12.55 -0.76 10.64
N GLY A 223 11.66 -1.55 11.26
CA GLY A 223 11.91 -2.93 11.67
C GLY A 223 12.11 -3.88 10.48
N HIS A 224 11.38 -3.71 9.39
CA HIS A 224 11.52 -4.51 8.16
C HIS A 224 12.84 -4.22 7.44
N SER A 225 13.19 -2.93 7.28
CA SER A 225 14.46 -2.48 6.68
C SER A 225 15.69 -2.97 7.47
N SER A 226 15.61 -2.96 8.80
CA SER A 226 16.68 -3.45 9.68
C SER A 226 16.89 -4.96 9.57
N ARG A 227 15.82 -5.73 9.31
CA ARG A 227 15.87 -7.20 9.18
C ARG A 227 16.37 -7.64 7.81
N GLU A 228 16.04 -6.91 6.74
CA GLU A 228 16.59 -7.13 5.39
C GLU A 228 18.08 -6.80 5.32
N ASN A 229 18.53 -5.70 5.93
CA ASN A 229 19.95 -5.32 5.94
C ASN A 229 20.84 -6.31 6.73
N ARG A 230 20.30 -6.96 7.78
CA ARG A 230 21.02 -8.02 8.51
C ARG A 230 21.13 -9.31 7.70
N LYS A 231 20.12 -9.66 6.90
CA LYS A 231 20.18 -10.83 6.00
C LYS A 231 21.20 -10.64 4.89
N ARG A 232 21.21 -9.49 4.21
CA ARG A 232 22.18 -9.19 3.14
C ARG A 232 23.63 -9.22 3.63
N LYS A 233 23.92 -8.66 4.81
CA LYS A 233 25.27 -8.73 5.41
C LYS A 233 25.71 -10.16 5.76
N HIS A 234 24.77 -11.05 6.07
CA HIS A 234 25.09 -12.43 6.41
C HIS A 234 25.34 -13.28 5.15
N GLU A 235 24.70 -12.94 4.03
CA GLU A 235 24.93 -13.55 2.71
C GLU A 235 26.25 -13.06 2.08
N GLU A 236 26.60 -11.78 2.21
CA GLU A 236 27.88 -11.23 1.73
C GLU A 236 29.10 -11.74 2.52
N ALA A 237 28.94 -12.11 3.79
CA ALA A 237 30.02 -12.68 4.61
C ALA A 237 30.28 -14.18 4.36
N GLN A 238 29.43 -14.83 3.56
CA GLN A 238 29.51 -16.26 3.23
C GLN A 238 29.95 -16.53 1.78
N SER A 239 30.21 -15.49 0.99
CA SER A 239 30.89 -15.57 -0.33
C SER A 239 32.34 -15.14 -0.22
#